data_AF-A0A7C4XF67-F1
#
_entry.id   AF-A0A7C4XF67-F1
#
_cell.length_a   1.000
_cell.length_b   1.000
_cell.length_c   1.000
_cell.angle_alpha   90.00
_cell.angle_beta   90.00
_cell.angle_gamma   90.00
#
_symmetry.space_group_name_H-M   'P 1'
#
loop_
_entity.id
_entity.type
_entity.pdbx_description
1 polymer ?
#
loop_
_entity_poly.entity_id
_entity_poly.type
_entity_poly.pdbx_seq_one_letter_code
_entity_poly.pdbx_strand_id
1 'polypeptide(L)'
;MSINVDEFLANISLISLIAIIGISLYGIFVRPNIIKKIIALTIFTDASNLLAILVGFRRPPSIPPVLLNLQPSPEDIRYFTQVAVDPLPQALVLTAIVIGMAVNLLIIFIALQVYRLYGTLDVRKIKRLRG
;
A
#
# COMPACT_ATOMS: atom_id res chain seq x y z
N MET A 1 -19.37 -28.72 -10.49
CA MET A 1 -18.46 -27.56 -10.67
C MET A 1 -18.49 -26.77 -9.37
N SER A 2 -17.74 -27.20 -8.36
CA SER A 2 -17.68 -26.51 -7.07
C SER A 2 -16.85 -25.25 -7.24
N ILE A 3 -17.49 -24.08 -7.19
CA ILE A 3 -16.79 -22.81 -7.15
C ILE A 3 -16.02 -22.79 -5.83
N ASN A 4 -14.68 -22.83 -5.90
CA ASN A 4 -13.84 -22.61 -4.73
C ASN A 4 -13.99 -21.13 -4.34
N VAL A 5 -14.73 -20.88 -3.26
CA VAL A 5 -15.02 -19.53 -2.77
C VAL A 5 -13.73 -18.76 -2.50
N ASP A 6 -12.69 -19.41 -1.99
CA ASP A 6 -11.40 -18.78 -1.70
C ASP A 6 -10.69 -18.26 -2.95
N GLU A 7 -10.74 -19.03 -4.03
CA GLU A 7 -10.13 -18.66 -5.32
C GLU A 7 -10.91 -17.52 -5.99
N PHE A 8 -12.24 -17.55 -5.87
CA PHE A 8 -13.10 -16.46 -6.34
C PHE A 8 -12.84 -15.15 -5.59
N LEU A 9 -12.71 -15.20 -4.25
CA LEU A 9 -12.40 -14.04 -3.43
C LEU A 9 -10.99 -13.48 -3.71
N ALA A 10 -10.00 -14.36 -3.89
CA ALA A 10 -8.64 -13.95 -4.24
C ALA A 10 -8.60 -13.21 -5.58
N ASN A 11 -9.30 -13.74 -6.59
CA ASN A 11 -9.37 -13.11 -7.92
C ASN A 11 -10.08 -11.75 -7.88
N ILE A 12 -11.18 -11.61 -7.14
CA ILE A 12 -11.87 -10.32 -6.95
C ILE A 12 -10.96 -9.31 -6.27
N SER A 13 -10.25 -9.73 -5.21
CA SER A 13 -9.32 -8.87 -4.48
C SER A 13 -8.21 -8.35 -5.40
N LEU A 14 -7.61 -9.24 -6.21
CA LEU A 14 -6.55 -8.88 -7.16
C LEU A 14 -7.04 -7.89 -8.24
N ILE A 15 -8.21 -8.14 -8.84
CA ILE A 15 -8.79 -7.25 -9.85
C ILE A 15 -9.09 -5.86 -9.26
N SER A 16 -9.68 -5.85 -8.06
CA SER A 16 -9.99 -4.60 -7.34
C SER A 16 -8.72 -3.81 -7.04
N LEU A 17 -7.65 -4.48 -6.62
CA LEU A 17 -6.37 -3.85 -6.35
C LEU A 17 -5.73 -3.25 -7.62
N ILE A 18 -5.74 -3.98 -8.73
CA ILE A 18 -5.25 -3.46 -10.03
C ILE A 18 -6.06 -2.23 -10.45
N ALA A 19 -7.39 -2.25 -10.27
CA ALA A 19 -8.24 -1.10 -10.55
C ALA A 19 -7.89 0.11 -9.67
N ILE A 20 -7.68 -0.08 -8.37
CA ILE A 20 -7.28 0.99 -7.44
C ILE A 20 -5.92 1.58 -7.85
N ILE A 21 -4.94 0.74 -8.21
CA ILE A 21 -3.64 1.19 -8.70
C ILE A 21 -3.81 2.05 -9.96
N GLY A 22 -4.62 1.60 -10.92
CA GLY A 22 -4.92 2.37 -12.14
C GLY A 22 -5.57 3.72 -11.87
N ILE A 23 -6.59 3.76 -10.99
CA ILE A 23 -7.31 4.98 -10.62
C ILE A 23 -6.40 5.95 -9.87
N SER A 24 -5.56 5.45 -8.96
CA SER A 24 -4.63 6.27 -8.19
C SER A 24 -3.56 6.90 -9.09
N LEU A 25 -2.99 6.15 -10.02
CA LEU A 25 -2.07 6.68 -11.04
C LEU A 25 -2.72 7.77 -11.89
N TYR A 26 -3.95 7.53 -12.36
CA TYR A 26 -4.71 8.55 -13.09
C TYR A 26 -4.91 9.82 -12.24
N GLY A 27 -5.22 9.67 -10.96
CA GLY A 27 -5.35 10.77 -10.00
C GLY A 27 -4.07 11.60 -9.85
N ILE A 28 -2.90 10.95 -9.79
CA ILE A 28 -1.60 11.59 -9.65
C ILE A 28 -1.28 12.46 -10.88
N PHE A 29 -1.48 11.94 -12.10
CA PHE A 29 -1.12 12.67 -13.32
C PHE A 29 -2.13 13.75 -13.70
N VAL A 30 -3.43 13.44 -13.69
CA VAL A 30 -4.44 14.28 -14.33
C VAL A 30 -4.99 15.39 -13.44
N ARG A 31 -5.00 15.21 -12.10
CA ARG A 31 -5.62 16.22 -11.22
C ARG A 31 -4.74 17.47 -11.12
N PRO A 32 -5.30 18.69 -11.28
CA PRO A 32 -4.53 19.93 -11.21
C PRO A 32 -4.30 20.45 -9.78
N ASN A 33 -5.06 19.96 -8.80
CA ASN A 33 -4.95 20.38 -7.41
C ASN A 33 -3.91 19.50 -6.68
N ILE A 34 -2.95 20.13 -6.00
CA ILE A 34 -1.87 19.45 -5.27
C ILE A 34 -2.41 18.49 -4.20
N ILE A 35 -3.43 18.87 -3.42
CA ILE A 35 -4.03 18.01 -2.39
C ILE A 35 -4.63 16.74 -3.01
N LYS A 36 -5.29 16.85 -4.16
CA LYS A 36 -5.84 15.69 -4.86
C LYS A 36 -4.75 14.74 -5.35
N LYS A 37 -3.59 15.28 -5.77
CA LYS A 37 -2.42 14.47 -6.12
C LYS A 37 -1.85 13.75 -4.89
N ILE A 38 -1.76 14.44 -3.74
CA ILE A 38 -1.29 13.85 -2.48
C ILE A 38 -2.18 12.67 -2.07
N ILE A 39 -3.51 12.85 -2.06
CA ILE A 39 -4.46 11.78 -1.73
C ILE A 39 -4.29 10.58 -2.69
N ALA A 40 -4.16 10.86 -3.99
CA ALA A 40 -3.95 9.80 -4.98
C ALA A 40 -2.61 9.06 -4.76
N LEU A 41 -1.55 9.77 -4.35
CA LEU A 41 -0.25 9.19 -4.02
C LEU A 41 -0.31 8.32 -2.75
N THR A 42 -1.07 8.73 -1.73
CA THR A 42 -1.31 7.91 -0.53
C THR A 42 -2.00 6.61 -0.90
N ILE A 43 -3.10 6.67 -1.67
CA ILE A 43 -3.83 5.48 -2.12
C ILE A 43 -2.94 4.55 -2.95
N PHE A 44 -2.11 5.11 -3.83
CA PHE A 44 -1.16 4.32 -4.63
C PHE A 44 -0.12 3.59 -3.75
N THR A 45 0.39 4.27 -2.72
CA THR A 45 1.36 3.71 -1.78
C THR A 45 0.73 2.56 -0.98
N ASP A 46 -0.49 2.77 -0.46
CA ASP A 46 -1.22 1.75 0.29
C ASP A 46 -1.57 0.52 -0.59
N ALA A 47 -1.99 0.74 -1.83
CA ALA A 47 -2.27 -0.34 -2.77
C ALA A 47 -1.00 -1.14 -3.16
N SER A 48 0.14 -0.46 -3.31
CA SER A 48 1.44 -1.10 -3.57
C SER A 48 1.90 -1.92 -2.38
N ASN A 49 1.71 -1.41 -1.16
CA ASN A 49 1.99 -2.14 0.08
C ASN A 49 1.11 -3.39 0.20
N LEU A 50 -0.18 -3.28 -0.11
CA LEU A 50 -1.10 -4.42 -0.10
C LEU A 50 -0.67 -5.49 -1.13
N LEU A 51 -0.28 -5.07 -2.33
CA LEU A 51 0.23 -5.97 -3.36
C LEU A 51 1.45 -6.75 -2.86
N ALA A 52 2.39 -6.08 -2.20
CA ALA A 52 3.58 -6.74 -1.65
C ALA A 52 3.22 -7.79 -0.58
N ILE A 53 2.25 -7.52 0.29
CA ILE A 53 1.77 -8.51 1.28
C ILE A 53 1.14 -9.72 0.58
N LEU A 54 0.34 -9.52 -0.47
CA LEU A 54 -0.31 -10.60 -1.20
C LEU A 54 0.69 -11.58 -1.82
N VAL A 55 1.87 -11.11 -2.25
CA VAL A 55 2.93 -11.99 -2.79
C VAL A 55 3.44 -12.99 -1.73
N GLY A 56 3.48 -12.59 -0.46
CA GLY A 56 3.91 -13.44 0.66
C GLY A 56 2.82 -14.35 1.23
N PHE A 57 1.58 -14.26 0.73
CA PHE A 57 0.44 -14.99 1.27
C PHE A 57 0.45 -16.44 0.78
N ARG A 58 0.31 -17.39 1.72
CA ARG A 58 0.18 -18.82 1.42
C ARG A 58 -1.27 -19.25 1.44
N ARG A 59 -1.60 -20.32 0.69
CA ARG A 59 -2.96 -20.88 0.68
C ARG A 59 -3.36 -21.36 2.09
N PRO A 60 -4.65 -21.23 2.46
CA PRO A 60 -5.15 -21.71 3.74
C PRO A 60 -4.88 -23.21 3.95
N PRO A 61 -4.61 -23.67 5.18
CA PRO A 61 -4.51 -22.89 6.41
C PRO A 61 -3.17 -22.13 6.51
N SER A 62 -3.24 -20.82 6.70
CA SER A 62 -2.08 -19.93 6.82
C SER A 62 -2.04 -19.31 8.22
N ILE A 63 -0.92 -19.43 8.92
CA ILE A 63 -0.74 -18.82 10.26
C ILE A 63 0.17 -17.58 10.20
N PRO A 64 0.03 -16.61 11.11
CA PRO A 64 0.96 -15.48 11.24
C PRO A 64 2.40 -15.97 11.45
N PRO A 65 3.43 -15.25 10.96
CA PRO A 65 4.82 -15.67 11.08
C PRO A 65 5.38 -15.29 12.45
N VAL A 66 4.66 -15.66 13.50
CA VAL A 66 5.01 -15.40 14.91
C VAL A 66 4.81 -16.69 15.68
N LEU A 67 5.90 -17.20 16.27
CA LEU A 67 5.83 -18.34 17.19
C LEU A 67 5.41 -17.83 18.57
N LEU A 68 4.20 -18.19 19.01
CA LEU A 68 3.68 -17.81 20.32
C LEU A 68 4.21 -18.71 21.46
N ASN A 69 4.59 -19.95 21.14
CA ASN A 69 5.15 -20.90 22.11
C ASN A 69 6.64 -20.65 22.30
N LEU A 70 7.02 -20.24 23.52
CA LEU A 70 8.41 -19.96 23.91
C LEU A 70 9.27 -21.23 24.09
N GLN A 71 8.63 -22.40 24.25
CA GLN A 71 9.26 -23.72 24.32
C GLN A 71 8.58 -24.65 23.31
N PRO A 72 8.85 -24.48 22.00
CA PRO A 72 8.19 -25.25 20.98
C PRO A 72 8.70 -26.70 20.96
N SER A 73 7.78 -27.66 20.82
CA SER A 73 8.13 -29.04 20.48
C SER A 73 8.72 -29.09 19.06
N PRO A 74 9.60 -30.06 18.73
CA PRO A 74 10.05 -30.28 17.35
C PRO A 74 8.90 -30.43 16.34
N GLU A 75 7.73 -30.90 16.80
CA GLU A 75 6.50 -31.01 15.99
C GLU A 75 5.87 -29.65 15.69
N ASP A 76 5.86 -28.73 16.66
CA ASP A 76 5.33 -27.36 16.50
C ASP A 76 6.15 -26.56 15.48
N ILE A 77 7.47 -26.72 15.50
CA ILE A 77 8.38 -26.06 14.55
C ILE A 77 8.13 -26.57 13.12
N ARG A 78 7.90 -27.89 12.97
CA ARG A 78 7.58 -28.50 11.67
C ARG A 78 6.25 -28.00 11.13
N TYR A 79 5.21 -27.94 11.96
CA TYR A 79 3.92 -27.39 11.58
C TYR A 79 4.07 -25.91 11.17
N PHE A 80 4.73 -25.10 12.00
CA PHE A 80 4.95 -23.69 11.72
C PHE A 80 5.64 -23.44 10.38
N THR A 81 6.70 -24.18 10.06
CA THR A 81 7.44 -23.99 8.79
C THR A 81 6.60 -24.30 7.55
N GLN A 82 5.63 -25.22 7.68
CA GLN A 82 4.74 -25.62 6.59
C GLN A 82 3.61 -24.61 6.37
N VAL A 83 3.00 -24.10 7.45
CA VAL A 83 1.78 -23.27 7.36
C VAL A 83 1.99 -21.77 7.55
N ALA A 84 3.16 -21.32 8.05
CA ALA A 84 3.41 -19.90 8.25
C ALA A 84 3.56 -19.14 6.93
N VAL A 85 3.00 -17.93 6.89
CA VAL A 85 3.20 -16.98 5.79
C VAL A 85 4.62 -16.44 5.78
N ASP A 86 5.07 -15.87 4.65
CA ASP A 86 6.42 -15.34 4.54
C ASP A 86 6.59 -14.06 5.41
N PRO A 87 7.56 -14.02 6.35
CA PRO A 87 7.85 -12.82 7.13
C PRO A 87 8.54 -11.71 6.32
N LEU A 88 9.19 -12.02 5.18
CA LEU A 88 9.98 -11.05 4.44
C LEU A 88 9.12 -9.91 3.87
N PRO A 89 8.00 -10.16 3.18
CA PRO A 89 7.16 -9.06 2.67
C PRO A 89 6.55 -8.22 3.80
N GLN A 90 6.29 -8.80 4.97
CA GLN A 90 5.75 -8.06 6.12
C GLN A 90 6.74 -7.04 6.67
N ALA A 91 8.00 -7.44 6.84
CA ALA A 91 9.07 -6.54 7.29
C ALA A 91 9.34 -5.41 6.27
N LEU A 92 9.34 -5.75 4.97
CA LEU A 92 9.52 -4.77 3.89
C LEU A 92 8.39 -3.73 3.87
N VAL A 93 7.15 -4.17 4.01
CA VAL A 93 5.98 -3.27 4.00
C VAL A 93 5.92 -2.37 5.22
N LEU A 94 6.30 -2.87 6.41
CA LEU A 94 6.38 -2.02 7.61
C LEU A 94 7.35 -0.84 7.40
N THR A 95 8.49 -1.11 6.74
CA THR A 95 9.46 -0.07 6.41
C THR A 95 8.91 0.89 5.34
N ALA A 96 8.25 0.36 4.31
CA ALA A 96 7.62 1.15 3.26
C ALA A 96 6.53 2.11 3.80
N ILE A 97 5.74 1.68 4.78
CA ILE A 97 4.72 2.52 5.43
C ILE A 97 5.35 3.73 6.13
N VAL A 98 6.43 3.52 6.89
CA VAL A 98 7.10 4.61 7.61
C VAL A 98 7.74 5.61 6.64
N ILE A 99 8.41 5.12 5.59
CA ILE A 99 8.99 5.97 4.54
C ILE A 99 7.88 6.75 3.82
N GLY A 100 6.80 6.07 3.43
CA GLY A 100 5.66 6.69 2.76
C GLY A 100 5.03 7.80 3.60
N MET A 101 4.86 7.57 4.91
CA MET A 101 4.37 8.59 5.84
C MET A 101 5.28 9.82 5.90
N ALA A 102 6.60 9.62 6.03
CA ALA A 102 7.57 10.72 6.09
C ALA A 102 7.57 11.57 4.80
N VAL A 103 7.53 10.91 3.64
CA VAL A 103 7.46 11.60 2.34
C VAL A 103 6.12 12.34 2.19
N ASN A 104 5.01 11.74 2.62
CA ASN A 104 3.70 12.37 2.55
C ASN A 104 3.65 13.66 3.39
N LEU A 105 4.18 13.63 4.62
CA LEU A 105 4.29 14.80 5.49
C LEU A 105 5.14 15.90 4.85
N LEU A 106 6.26 15.54 4.22
CA LEU A 106 7.11 16.49 3.51
C LEU A 106 6.36 17.17 2.35
N ILE A 107 5.63 16.40 1.53
CA ILE A 107 4.86 16.96 0.41
C ILE A 107 3.72 17.85 0.91
N ILE A 108 3.04 17.48 1.99
CA ILE A 108 2.02 18.32 2.62
C ILE A 108 2.63 19.62 3.12
N PHE A 109 3.80 19.57 3.78
CA PHE A 109 4.51 20.77 4.23
C PHE A 109 4.85 21.69 3.05
N ILE A 110 5.35 21.13 1.94
CA ILE A 110 5.61 21.90 0.72
C ILE A 110 4.32 22.50 0.17
N ALA A 111 3.22 21.75 0.12
CA ALA A 111 1.92 22.23 -0.33
C ALA A 111 1.43 23.42 0.53
N LEU A 112 1.59 23.34 1.84
CA LEU A 112 1.28 24.45 2.75
C LEU A 112 2.11 25.70 2.44
N GLN A 113 3.42 25.55 2.20
CA GLN A 113 4.27 26.68 1.84
C GLN A 113 3.90 27.29 0.48
N VAL A 114 3.60 26.45 -0.51
CA VAL A 114 3.11 26.90 -1.83
C VAL A 114 1.82 27.70 -1.68
N TYR A 115 0.90 27.25 -0.83
CA TYR A 115 -0.33 27.99 -0.56
C TYR A 115 -0.05 29.35 0.10
N ARG A 116 0.90 29.41 1.05
CA ARG A 116 1.29 30.69 1.69
C ARG A 116 1.92 31.68 0.72
N LEU A 117 2.69 31.21 -0.26
CA LEU A 117 3.39 32.07 -1.23
C LEU A 117 2.51 32.52 -2.40
N TYR A 118 1.67 31.62 -2.94
CA TYR A 118 0.91 31.87 -4.18
C TYR A 118 -0.61 32.00 -3.95
N GLY A 119 -1.10 31.76 -2.73
CA GLY A 119 -2.53 31.78 -2.40
C GLY A 119 -3.36 30.70 -3.11
N THR A 120 -2.73 29.76 -3.81
CA THR A 120 -3.43 28.73 -4.60
C THR A 120 -2.66 27.41 -4.64
N LEU A 121 -3.42 26.31 -4.67
CA LEU A 121 -2.92 24.94 -4.80
C LEU A 121 -3.21 24.34 -6.19
N ASP A 122 -3.65 25.17 -7.14
CA ASP A 122 -3.83 24.76 -8.53
C ASP A 122 -2.50 24.94 -9.28
N VAL A 123 -1.91 23.81 -9.70
CA VAL A 123 -0.62 23.77 -10.41
C VAL A 123 -0.66 24.61 -11.70
N ARG A 124 -1.83 24.71 -12.36
CA ARG A 124 -1.97 25.50 -13.60
C ARG A 124 -1.87 27.00 -13.33
N LYS A 125 -2.37 27.46 -12.18
CA LYS A 125 -2.29 28.86 -11.77
C LYS A 125 -0.88 29.23 -11.33
N ILE A 126 -0.21 28.34 -10.59
CA ILE A 126 1.19 28.52 -10.17
C ILE A 126 2.11 28.65 -11.41
N LYS A 127 1.90 27.82 -12.45
CA LYS A 127 2.70 27.88 -13.69
C LYS A 127 2.59 29.23 -14.40
N ARG A 128 1.46 29.92 -14.30
CA ARG A 128 1.21 31.25 -14.92
C ARG A 128 1.75 32.43 -14.10
N LEU A 129 2.15 32.22 -12.85
CA LEU A 129 2.72 33.28 -12.00
C LEU A 129 4.26 33.36 -12.10
N ARG A 130 4.89 32.38 -12.77
CA ARG A 130 6.34 32.37 -13.04
C ARG A 130 6.68 32.76 -14.49
N GLY A 131 5.79 33.49 -15.16
CA GLY A 131 5.95 34.00 -16.53
C GLY A 131 4.76 34.83 -16.95
#